data_AF-A0A514LGK8-F1
#
_entry.id   AF-A0A514LGK8-F1
#
_cell.length_a   1.000
_cell.length_b   1.000
_cell.length_c   1.000
_cell.angle_alpha   90.00
_cell.angle_beta   90.00
_cell.angle_gamma   90.00
#
_symmetry.space_group_name_H-M   'P 1'
#
loop_
_entity.id
_entity.type
_entity.pdbx_description
1 polymer ?
#
loop_
_entity_poly.entity_id
_entity_poly.type
_entity_poly.pdbx_seq_one_letter_code
_entity_poly.pdbx_strand_id
1 'polypeptide(L)'
;MLQERLNELGSAILNIKNRKVHITGFTREEMLQSYLHKGAKNWSSIGLYDLHDEEDLEFLDIRDDALIIVQKNGNEIGRHQYKHEAKQTIEFKDEEGKMISRTFRIRKSVYSDHYHFYLVAAKDEESSESFGRKQSLLFDGKNALDCFLAEEYGINL
;
A
#
# COMPACT_ATOMS: atom_id res chain seq x y z
N MET A 1 16.48 -2.70 -1.68
CA MET A 1 15.95 -1.67 -2.62
C MET A 1 15.16 -0.62 -1.85
N LEU A 2 14.96 0.61 -2.35
CA LEU A 2 14.27 1.71 -1.63
C LEU A 2 12.86 1.31 -1.13
N GLN A 3 12.10 0.62 -1.99
CA GLN A 3 10.76 0.12 -1.68
C GLN A 3 10.73 -0.85 -0.49
N GLU A 4 11.64 -1.83 -0.45
CA GLU A 4 11.74 -2.79 0.66
C GLU A 4 11.96 -2.06 1.98
N ARG A 5 12.84 -1.04 1.97
CA ARG A 5 13.09 -0.24 3.16
C ARG A 5 11.86 0.54 3.60
N LEU A 6 11.08 1.08 2.65
CA LEU A 6 9.83 1.76 2.97
C LEU A 6 8.80 0.82 3.60
N ASN A 7 8.71 -0.42 3.12
CA ASN A 7 7.80 -1.43 3.65
C ASN A 7 8.19 -1.94 5.04
N GLU A 8 9.48 -1.90 5.40
CA GLU A 8 9.95 -2.15 6.77
C GLU A 8 9.58 -1.04 7.75
N LEU A 9 9.41 0.20 7.25
CA LEU A 9 9.07 1.35 8.07
C LEU A 9 7.57 1.41 8.35
N GLY A 10 7.22 1.90 9.53
CA GLY A 10 5.83 2.09 9.89
C GLY A 10 5.24 3.42 9.45
N SER A 11 6.08 4.40 9.13
CA SER A 11 5.74 5.68 8.49
C SER A 11 7.06 6.33 8.06
N ALA A 12 7.04 7.22 7.08
CA ALA A 12 8.26 7.87 6.60
C ALA A 12 8.01 9.25 5.99
N ILE A 13 9.06 10.08 6.01
CA ILE A 13 9.16 11.29 5.20
C ILE A 13 10.22 11.01 4.13
N LEU A 14 9.84 11.16 2.86
CA LEU A 14 10.69 11.03 1.69
C LEU A 14 10.97 12.41 1.13
N ASN A 15 12.17 12.96 1.35
CA ASN A 15 12.55 14.25 0.82
C ASN A 15 13.47 14.09 -0.40
N ILE A 16 12.94 14.37 -1.57
CA ILE A 16 13.62 14.29 -2.85
C ILE A 16 14.41 15.59 -3.06
N LYS A 17 15.74 15.46 -3.14
CA LYS A 17 16.67 16.57 -3.38
C LYS A 17 17.82 16.09 -4.26
N ASN A 18 18.11 16.82 -5.33
CA ASN A 18 19.24 16.56 -6.24
C ASN A 18 19.32 15.10 -6.73
N ARG A 19 18.19 14.52 -7.16
CA ARG A 19 18.07 13.10 -7.58
C ARG A 19 18.44 12.07 -6.49
N LYS A 20 18.36 12.47 -5.23
CA LYS A 20 18.47 11.56 -4.08
C LYS A 20 17.23 11.66 -3.21
N VAL A 21 16.90 10.56 -2.56
CA VAL A 21 15.84 10.50 -1.57
C VAL A 21 16.46 10.43 -0.18
N HIS A 22 16.20 11.47 0.61
CA HIS A 22 16.47 11.46 2.04
C HIS A 22 15.25 10.88 2.76
N ILE A 23 15.41 9.73 3.40
CA ILE A 23 14.35 9.09 4.18
C ILE A 23 14.54 9.44 5.64
N THR A 24 13.46 9.88 6.29
CA THR A 24 13.34 9.84 7.75
C THR A 24 12.23 8.87 8.10
N GLY A 25 12.59 7.74 8.71
CA GLY A 25 11.68 6.65 9.04
C GLY A 25 11.20 6.68 10.48
N PHE A 26 9.98 6.20 10.69
CA PHE A 26 9.29 6.13 11.97
C PHE A 26 8.65 4.75 12.15
N THR A 27 8.44 4.33 13.40
CA THR A 27 7.82 3.03 13.71
C THR A 27 6.31 2.99 13.48
N ARG A 28 5.65 4.16 13.46
CA ARG A 28 4.20 4.34 13.29
C ARG A 28 3.85 5.80 13.00
N GLU A 29 2.62 6.03 12.54
CA GLU A 29 2.08 7.34 12.17
C GLU A 29 2.23 8.36 13.29
N GLU A 30 1.88 8.01 14.53
CA GLU A 30 1.86 8.94 15.66
C GLU A 30 3.25 9.49 15.97
N MET A 31 4.30 8.71 15.70
CA MET A 31 5.68 9.16 15.88
C MET A 31 6.04 10.21 14.85
N LEU A 32 5.71 9.97 13.58
CA LEU A 32 5.88 10.94 12.51
C LEU A 32 5.10 12.23 12.82
N GLN A 33 3.84 12.12 13.21
CA GLN A 33 3.00 13.28 13.57
C GLN A 33 3.58 14.05 14.75
N SER A 34 4.13 13.37 15.77
CA SER A 34 4.82 14.03 16.89
C SER A 34 6.10 14.72 16.46
N TYR A 35 6.85 14.17 15.50
CA TYR A 35 8.03 14.82 14.92
C TYR A 35 7.62 16.13 14.23
N LEU A 36 6.60 16.11 13.37
CA LEU A 36 6.13 17.29 12.64
C LEU A 36 5.59 18.40 13.55
N HIS A 37 4.74 18.04 14.52
CA HIS A 37 4.03 19.03 15.32
C HIS A 37 4.80 19.50 16.55
N LYS A 38 5.65 18.63 17.13
CA LYS A 38 6.33 18.90 18.40
C LYS A 38 7.85 18.97 18.26
N GLY A 39 8.41 18.72 17.07
CA GLY A 39 9.85 18.62 16.87
C GLY A 39 10.49 17.45 17.63
N ALA A 40 9.71 16.43 17.99
CA ALA A 40 10.18 15.31 18.79
C ALA A 40 11.22 14.50 18.01
N LYS A 41 12.38 14.20 18.61
CA LYS A 41 13.44 13.40 17.96
C LYS A 41 13.20 11.89 18.10
N ASN A 42 12.11 11.41 17.51
CA ASN A 42 11.61 10.03 17.66
C ASN A 42 11.63 9.24 16.33
N TRP A 43 12.46 9.66 15.38
CA TRP A 43 12.73 8.88 14.17
C TRP A 43 13.45 7.58 14.54
N SER A 44 13.09 6.49 13.87
CA SER A 44 13.73 5.17 14.05
C SER A 44 14.87 4.93 13.08
N SER A 45 14.88 5.61 11.93
CA SER A 45 15.96 5.51 10.98
C SER A 45 16.09 6.74 10.09
N ILE A 46 17.27 6.95 9.54
CA ILE A 46 17.55 7.96 8.52
C ILE A 46 18.36 7.27 7.42
N GLY A 47 18.04 7.55 6.16
CA GLY A 47 18.73 6.97 5.02
C GLY A 47 18.86 7.94 3.86
N LEU A 48 19.83 7.66 2.98
CA LEU A 48 20.05 8.39 1.73
C LEU A 48 20.16 7.37 0.60
N TYR A 49 19.30 7.51 -0.40
CA TYR A 49 19.24 6.62 -1.54
C TYR A 49 19.36 7.43 -2.83
N ASP A 50 20.06 6.89 -3.80
CA ASP A 50 20.05 7.43 -5.15
C ASP A 50 18.69 7.12 -5.78
N LEU A 51 18.06 8.13 -6.39
CA LEU A 51 16.84 7.97 -7.16
C LEU A 51 17.28 7.78 -8.62
N HIS A 52 17.15 6.57 -9.15
CA HIS A 52 17.49 6.32 -10.54
C HIS A 52 16.36 6.83 -11.44
N ASP A 53 15.11 6.55 -11.07
CA ASP A 53 13.89 7.11 -11.68
C ASP A 53 12.80 7.39 -10.62
N GLU A 54 11.87 8.32 -10.88
CA GLU A 54 10.73 8.60 -9.97
C GLU A 54 9.76 7.40 -9.85
N GLU A 55 9.86 6.42 -10.76
CA GLU A 55 9.11 5.16 -10.76
C GLU A 55 9.57 4.16 -9.68
N ASP A 56 10.69 4.42 -8.99
CA ASP A 56 11.21 3.57 -7.90
C ASP A 56 10.33 3.55 -6.63
N LEU A 57 9.23 4.31 -6.60
CA LEU A 57 8.35 4.49 -5.45
C LEU A 57 6.92 4.02 -5.75
N GLU A 58 6.59 2.80 -5.31
CA GLU A 58 5.25 2.24 -5.44
C GLU A 58 4.45 2.44 -4.14
N PHE A 59 3.63 3.50 -4.10
CA PHE A 59 2.81 3.80 -2.92
C PHE A 59 1.59 2.88 -2.76
N LEU A 60 1.26 2.08 -3.77
CA LEU A 60 0.23 1.04 -3.69
C LEU A 60 0.68 -0.20 -2.90
N ASP A 61 1.97 -0.35 -2.59
CA ASP A 61 2.49 -1.48 -1.82
C ASP A 61 2.94 -1.10 -0.40
N ILE A 62 2.61 0.11 0.08
CA ILE A 62 2.96 0.52 1.44
C ILE A 62 2.16 -0.29 2.47
N ARG A 63 2.73 -0.45 3.67
CA ARG A 63 2.07 -1.12 4.80
C ARG A 63 0.78 -0.41 5.19
N ASP A 64 -0.21 -1.19 5.63
CA ASP A 64 -1.44 -0.62 6.22
C ASP A 64 -1.09 0.29 7.40
N ASP A 65 -1.87 1.35 7.56
CA ASP A 65 -1.69 2.45 8.51
C ASP A 65 -0.43 3.29 8.33
N ALA A 66 0.51 2.90 7.45
CA ALA A 66 1.72 3.67 7.24
C ALA A 66 1.42 5.01 6.57
N LEU A 67 1.91 6.08 7.18
CA LEU A 67 1.88 7.42 6.61
C LEU A 67 3.21 7.68 5.91
N ILE A 68 3.15 7.88 4.60
CA ILE A 68 4.28 8.31 3.78
C ILE A 68 4.03 9.74 3.31
N ILE A 69 4.94 10.64 3.68
CA ILE A 69 4.93 12.04 3.22
C ILE A 69 6.03 12.21 2.20
N VAL A 70 5.67 12.70 1.01
CA VAL A 70 6.61 12.99 -0.06
C VAL A 70 6.87 14.49 -0.11
N GLN A 71 8.14 14.86 -0.10
CA GLN A 71 8.62 16.23 -0.16
C GLN A 71 9.59 16.41 -1.32
N LYS A 72 9.56 17.58 -1.94
CA LYS A 72 10.55 18.02 -2.93
C LYS A 72 11.23 19.28 -2.43
N ASN A 73 12.54 19.21 -2.21
CA ASN A 73 13.33 20.30 -1.61
C ASN A 73 12.77 20.81 -0.27
N GLY A 74 12.24 19.89 0.55
CA GLY A 74 11.64 20.20 1.86
C GLY A 74 10.18 20.69 1.81
N ASN A 75 9.61 20.91 0.63
CA ASN A 75 8.20 21.26 0.48
C ASN A 75 7.39 19.98 0.25
N GLU A 76 6.29 19.81 1.00
CA GLU A 76 5.39 18.68 0.82
C GLU A 76 4.69 18.74 -0.55
N ILE A 77 4.72 17.63 -1.27
CA ILE A 77 4.05 17.48 -2.58
C ILE A 77 2.98 16.39 -2.56
N GLY A 78 2.94 15.53 -1.55
CA GLY A 78 1.94 14.47 -1.44
C GLY A 78 1.98 13.71 -0.13
N ARG A 79 0.86 13.10 0.21
CA ARG A 79 0.72 12.15 1.33
C ARG A 79 0.04 10.88 0.84
N HIS A 80 0.56 9.75 1.30
CA HIS A 80 0.01 8.43 1.01
C HIS A 80 -0.20 7.70 2.32
N GLN A 81 -1.44 7.25 2.53
CA GLN A 81 -1.80 6.43 3.66
C GLN A 81 -3.06 5.66 3.32
N TYR A 82 -3.07 4.38 3.68
CA TYR A 82 -4.22 3.52 3.56
C TYR A 82 -4.63 2.99 4.92
N LYS A 83 -5.92 3.06 5.21
CA LYS A 83 -6.54 2.45 6.40
C LYS A 83 -7.28 1.20 5.99
N HIS A 84 -7.13 0.14 6.79
CA HIS A 84 -7.85 -1.10 6.57
C HIS A 84 -9.36 -0.88 6.61
N GLU A 85 -10.09 -1.45 5.65
CA GLU A 85 -11.56 -1.37 5.63
C GLU A 85 -12.21 -2.75 5.70
N ALA A 86 -11.73 -3.71 4.91
CA ALA A 86 -12.26 -5.07 4.94
C ALA A 86 -11.22 -6.12 4.57
N LYS A 87 -11.34 -7.31 5.14
CA LYS A 87 -10.58 -8.50 4.75
C LYS A 87 -11.53 -9.68 4.77
N GLN A 88 -11.63 -10.38 3.65
CA GLN A 88 -12.50 -11.54 3.53
C GLN A 88 -11.84 -12.61 2.69
N THR A 89 -12.22 -13.85 2.99
CA THR A 89 -11.82 -15.03 2.23
C THR A 89 -13.02 -15.52 1.44
N ILE A 90 -12.80 -15.77 0.15
CA ILE A 90 -13.76 -16.35 -0.77
C ILE A 90 -13.27 -17.71 -1.24
N GLU A 91 -14.21 -18.63 -1.39
CA GLU A 91 -13.97 -19.96 -1.92
C GLU A 91 -14.67 -20.09 -3.25
N PHE A 92 -13.97 -20.57 -4.26
CA PHE A 92 -14.50 -20.80 -5.59
C PHE A 92 -13.87 -22.04 -6.22
N LYS A 93 -14.52 -22.56 -7.25
CA LYS A 93 -13.97 -23.68 -8.03
C LYS A 93 -13.09 -23.13 -9.14
N ASP A 94 -11.91 -23.71 -9.31
CA ASP A 94 -11.09 -23.47 -10.49
C ASP A 94 -11.64 -24.19 -11.73
N GLU A 95 -10.95 -24.04 -12.86
CA GLU A 95 -11.32 -24.67 -14.14
C GLU A 95 -11.31 -26.21 -14.08
N GLU A 96 -10.57 -26.78 -13.13
CA GLU A 96 -10.48 -28.23 -12.89
C GLU A 96 -11.54 -28.73 -11.88
N GLY A 97 -12.37 -27.82 -11.34
CA GLY A 97 -13.41 -28.09 -10.37
C GLY A 97 -12.90 -28.24 -8.93
N LYS A 98 -11.63 -27.94 -8.67
CA LYS A 98 -11.02 -27.95 -7.35
C LYS A 98 -11.39 -26.68 -6.60
N MET A 99 -11.71 -26.83 -5.32
CA MET A 99 -12.00 -25.70 -4.45
C MET A 99 -10.71 -24.96 -4.12
N ILE A 100 -10.64 -23.70 -4.51
CA ILE A 100 -9.57 -22.78 -4.14
C ILE A 100 -10.12 -21.66 -3.26
N SER A 101 -9.36 -21.31 -2.24
CA SER A 101 -9.68 -20.24 -1.30
C SER A 101 -8.76 -19.07 -1.59
N ARG A 102 -9.28 -17.83 -1.63
CA ARG A 102 -8.45 -16.63 -1.76
C ARG A 102 -8.90 -15.57 -0.78
N THR A 103 -7.94 -14.89 -0.18
CA THR A 103 -8.22 -13.78 0.73
C THR A 103 -7.97 -12.47 0.02
N PHE A 104 -8.95 -11.58 -0.02
CA PHE A 104 -8.70 -10.20 -0.45
C PHE A 104 -8.63 -9.26 0.75
N ARG A 105 -8.01 -8.11 0.51
CA ARG A 105 -7.98 -6.97 1.43
C ARG A 105 -8.44 -5.74 0.68
N ILE A 106 -9.27 -4.96 1.35
CA ILE A 106 -9.71 -3.64 0.91
C ILE A 106 -9.22 -2.63 1.94
N ARG A 107 -8.68 -1.54 1.43
CA ARG A 107 -8.22 -0.42 2.24
C ARG A 107 -8.56 0.89 1.55
N LYS A 108 -8.84 1.90 2.34
CA LYS A 108 -9.23 3.23 1.87
C LYS A 108 -8.08 4.20 2.00
N SER A 109 -7.87 5.01 0.98
CA SER A 109 -6.94 6.15 1.09
C SER A 109 -7.46 7.16 2.11
N VAL A 110 -6.58 7.66 2.98
CA VAL A 110 -6.95 8.74 3.92
C VAL A 110 -7.04 10.09 3.21
N TYR A 111 -6.28 10.27 2.13
CA TYR A 111 -6.07 11.55 1.47
C TYR A 111 -6.72 11.64 0.08
N SER A 112 -7.53 10.63 -0.31
CA SER A 112 -8.32 10.63 -1.53
C SER A 112 -9.54 9.73 -1.37
N ASP A 113 -10.49 9.80 -2.31
CA ASP A 113 -11.67 8.93 -2.30
C ASP A 113 -11.37 7.50 -2.79
N HIS A 114 -10.11 7.22 -3.15
CA HIS A 114 -9.74 5.94 -3.73
C HIS A 114 -9.80 4.78 -2.73
N TYR A 115 -10.21 3.64 -3.27
CA TYR A 115 -10.19 2.34 -2.63
C TYR A 115 -9.16 1.46 -3.31
N HIS A 116 -8.37 0.75 -2.52
CA HIS A 116 -7.40 -0.22 -3.01
C HIS A 116 -7.86 -1.64 -2.67
N PHE A 117 -8.06 -2.44 -3.70
CA PHE A 117 -8.32 -3.88 -3.61
C PHE A 117 -7.03 -4.64 -3.88
N TYR A 118 -6.72 -5.57 -2.98
CA TYR A 118 -5.56 -6.44 -3.09
C TYR A 118 -5.95 -7.91 -2.89
N LEU A 119 -5.73 -8.74 -3.90
CA LEU A 119 -5.91 -10.17 -3.80
C LEU A 119 -4.64 -10.84 -3.25
N VAL A 120 -4.74 -11.41 -2.05
CA VAL A 120 -3.71 -12.25 -1.45
C VAL A 120 -3.96 -13.68 -1.92
N ALA A 121 -3.13 -14.18 -2.85
CA ALA A 121 -3.17 -15.60 -3.20
C ALA A 121 -2.97 -16.45 -1.93
N ALA A 122 -3.78 -17.50 -1.77
CA ALA A 122 -3.61 -18.43 -0.65
C ALA A 122 -2.23 -19.09 -0.73
N LYS A 123 -1.72 -19.50 0.44
CA LYS A 123 -0.36 -19.99 0.67
C LYS A 123 0.01 -21.27 -0.07
N ASP A 124 -0.93 -21.91 -0.76
CA ASP A 124 -0.69 -23.18 -1.41
C ASP A 124 -0.90 -23.02 -2.92
N GLU A 125 0.18 -23.35 -3.65
CA GLU A 125 0.27 -23.70 -5.06
C GLU A 125 0.97 -22.70 -6.01
N GLU A 126 2.26 -22.97 -6.20
CA GLU A 126 3.13 -22.58 -7.32
C GLU A 126 2.66 -23.10 -8.70
N SER A 127 1.38 -23.40 -8.90
CA SER A 127 0.91 -24.03 -10.13
C SER A 127 -0.39 -23.41 -10.60
N SER A 128 -0.27 -22.38 -11.45
CA SER A 128 -1.10 -22.13 -12.65
C SER A 128 -0.86 -20.70 -13.14
N GLU A 129 -0.06 -20.56 -14.20
CA GLU A 129 0.27 -19.27 -14.84
C GLU A 129 -0.93 -18.53 -15.43
N SER A 130 -2.13 -19.13 -15.46
CA SER A 130 -3.36 -18.52 -16.00
C SER A 130 -4.21 -17.77 -14.97
N PHE A 131 -4.13 -18.09 -13.67
CA PHE A 131 -4.99 -17.48 -12.64
C PHE A 131 -4.23 -16.89 -11.42
N GLY A 132 -2.89 -16.88 -11.46
CA GLY A 132 -2.00 -16.51 -10.35
C GLY A 132 -1.54 -15.05 -10.28
N ARG A 133 -2.17 -14.11 -11.00
CA ARG A 133 -1.77 -12.70 -10.88
C ARG A 133 -2.28 -12.12 -9.57
N LYS A 134 -1.36 -11.66 -8.71
CA LYS A 134 -1.67 -10.64 -7.69
C LYS A 134 -2.48 -9.54 -8.37
N GLN A 135 -3.72 -9.34 -7.95
CA GLN A 135 -4.54 -8.23 -8.41
C GLN A 135 -4.37 -7.10 -7.39
N SER A 136 -3.79 -6.00 -7.86
CA SER A 136 -3.62 -4.75 -7.14
C SER A 136 -4.37 -3.70 -7.96
N LEU A 137 -5.57 -3.33 -7.50
CA LEU A 137 -6.50 -2.50 -8.26
C LEU A 137 -6.92 -1.29 -7.44
N LEU A 138 -6.86 -0.13 -8.08
CA LEU A 138 -7.32 1.13 -7.50
C LEU A 138 -8.67 1.51 -8.11
N PHE A 139 -9.60 1.91 -7.27
CA PHE A 139 -10.94 2.34 -7.65
C PHE A 139 -11.17 3.77 -7.18
N ASP A 140 -11.83 4.59 -7.99
CA ASP A 140 -12.10 6.03 -7.71
C ASP A 140 -13.11 6.26 -6.59
N GLY A 141 -13.76 5.21 -6.10
CA GLY A 141 -14.70 5.28 -4.99
C GLY A 141 -15.35 3.95 -4.67
N LYS A 142 -16.11 3.94 -3.57
CA LYS A 142 -16.77 2.73 -3.05
C LYS A 142 -17.70 2.08 -4.08
N ASN A 143 -18.52 2.86 -4.79
CA ASN A 143 -19.45 2.30 -5.78
C ASN A 143 -18.73 1.50 -6.90
N ALA A 144 -17.58 1.98 -7.37
CA ALA A 144 -16.83 1.29 -8.42
C ALA A 144 -16.24 -0.02 -7.90
N LEU A 145 -15.75 -0.03 -6.66
CA LEU A 145 -15.30 -1.24 -5.97
C LEU A 145 -16.46 -2.23 -5.78
N ASP A 146 -17.61 -1.77 -5.29
CA ASP A 146 -18.77 -2.63 -5.02
C ASP A 146 -19.28 -3.29 -6.31
N CYS A 147 -19.37 -2.54 -7.42
CA CYS A 147 -19.71 -3.10 -8.73
C CYS A 147 -18.71 -4.19 -9.15
N PHE A 148 -17.41 -3.93 -9.02
CA PHE A 148 -16.38 -4.91 -9.35
C PHE A 148 -16.50 -6.18 -8.50
N LEU A 149 -16.71 -6.06 -7.19
CA LEU A 149 -16.86 -7.21 -6.29
C LEU A 149 -18.11 -8.03 -6.59
N ALA A 150 -19.20 -7.36 -6.97
CA ALA A 150 -20.45 -8.03 -7.37
C ALA A 150 -20.30 -8.76 -8.71
N GLU A 151 -19.64 -8.14 -9.69
CA GLU A 151 -19.44 -8.72 -11.03
C GLU A 151 -18.45 -9.89 -11.02
N GLU A 152 -17.28 -9.71 -10.39
CA GLU A 152 -16.20 -10.71 -10.43
C GLU A 152 -16.38 -11.83 -9.40
N TYR A 153 -16.96 -11.51 -8.23
CA TYR A 153 -17.01 -12.44 -7.09
C TYR A 153 -18.41 -12.66 -6.53
N GLY A 154 -19.44 -11.95 -7.01
CA GLY A 154 -20.80 -12.07 -6.49
C GLY A 154 -20.97 -11.57 -5.05
N ILE A 155 -20.11 -10.66 -4.58
CA ILE A 155 -20.10 -10.14 -3.20
C ILE A 155 -20.66 -8.71 -3.15
N ASN A 156 -21.40 -8.38 -2.10
CA ASN A 156 -21.76 -7.01 -1.74
C ASN A 156 -21.26 -6.71 -0.31
N LEU A 157 -20.63 -5.55 -0.09
CA LEU A 157 -20.00 -5.13 1.18
C LEU A 157 -20.74 -3.99 1.91
#